data_AF-A0A0K0D4Y6-F1
#
_entry.id   AF-A0A0K0D4Y6-F1
#
_cell.length_a   1.000
_cell.length_b   1.000
_cell.length_c   1.000
_cell.angle_alpha   90.00
_cell.angle_beta   90.00
_cell.angle_gamma   90.00
#
_symmetry.space_group_name_H-M   'P 1'
#
loop_
_entity.id
_entity.type
_entity.pdbx_description
1 polymer ?
#
loop_
_entity_poly.entity_id
_entity_poly.type
_entity_poly.pdbx_seq_one_letter_code
_entity_poly.pdbx_strand_id
1 'polypeptide(L)'
;MVRIAKFKGTVPIYLALLTFPLMNFKSPTFFTKFNVLGTFSVFYLLVFTAAKLFECGFNMDFTDRESIHYAKPFSWKFPALTGTMTLSYFIHNAVVTILRNQNHPEHNTRDLAIGYLLAAVCYIFIGFTFYAGFPVFRSCISDNFLNNFGPGDILSSTARLFLLFQMITVLPLLMFLIRSQLCYAFLGKTWPGVGLVMLMNCGIICIAVAVAIFYPNVGSILR
;
A
#
# COMPACT_ATOMS: atom_id res chain seq x y z
N MET A 1 -3.92 -28.22 -3.11
CA MET A 1 -3.05 -27.53 -2.13
C MET A 1 -1.60 -27.36 -2.60
N VAL A 2 -0.93 -28.39 -3.15
CA VAL A 2 0.47 -28.30 -3.62
C VAL A 2 0.71 -27.21 -4.68
N ARG A 3 -0.22 -27.01 -5.64
CA ARG A 3 -0.12 -25.93 -6.64
C ARG A 3 -0.15 -24.53 -6.02
N ILE A 4 -1.01 -24.29 -5.04
CA ILE A 4 -1.17 -22.99 -4.37
C ILE A 4 0.04 -22.68 -3.48
N ALA A 5 0.60 -23.70 -2.80
CA ALA A 5 1.84 -23.56 -2.03
C ALA A 5 3.05 -23.25 -2.93
N LYS A 6 3.15 -23.87 -4.12
CA LYS A 6 4.15 -23.53 -5.14
C LYS A 6 4.02 -22.07 -5.57
N PHE A 7 2.82 -21.61 -5.91
CA PHE A 7 2.58 -20.21 -6.31
C PHE A 7 2.93 -19.19 -5.22
N LYS A 8 2.60 -19.46 -3.94
CA LYS A 8 2.94 -18.57 -2.82
C LYS A 8 4.46 -18.40 -2.63
N GLY A 9 5.23 -19.45 -2.88
CA GLY A 9 6.70 -19.39 -2.79
C GLY A 9 7.38 -18.80 -4.04
N THR A 10 6.87 -19.10 -5.23
CA THR A 10 7.54 -18.74 -6.49
C THR A 10 7.20 -17.33 -6.99
N VAL A 11 6.00 -16.82 -6.72
CA VAL A 11 5.57 -15.48 -7.18
C VAL A 11 6.48 -14.37 -6.63
N PRO A 12 6.82 -14.32 -5.32
CA PRO A 12 7.77 -13.33 -4.81
C PRO A 12 9.14 -13.40 -5.48
N ILE A 13 9.61 -14.59 -5.85
CA ILE A 13 10.90 -14.81 -6.51
C ILE A 13 10.87 -14.26 -7.95
N TYR A 14 9.83 -14.56 -8.72
CA TYR A 14 9.68 -14.02 -10.07
C TYR A 14 9.55 -12.49 -10.07
N LEU A 15 8.77 -11.94 -9.13
CA LEU A 15 8.64 -10.50 -8.97
C LEU A 15 9.96 -9.85 -8.58
N ALA A 16 10.72 -10.44 -7.67
CA ALA A 16 12.05 -9.96 -7.30
C ALA A 16 13.02 -9.97 -8.48
N LEU A 17 13.01 -11.02 -9.30
CA LEU A 17 13.84 -11.09 -10.50
C LEU A 17 13.46 -10.01 -11.52
N LEU A 18 12.16 -9.72 -11.66
CA LEU A 18 11.67 -8.64 -12.52
C LEU A 18 12.02 -7.24 -11.98
N THR A 19 11.88 -7.02 -10.67
CA THR A 19 12.08 -5.69 -10.05
C THR A 19 13.53 -5.37 -9.74
N PHE A 20 14.40 -6.36 -9.56
CA PHE A 20 15.82 -6.14 -9.30
C PHE A 20 16.55 -5.28 -10.34
N PRO A 21 16.45 -5.52 -11.67
CA PRO A 21 17.09 -4.63 -12.64
C PRO A 21 16.50 -3.21 -12.58
N LEU A 22 15.18 -3.09 -12.36
CA LEU A 22 14.49 -1.81 -12.24
C LEU A 22 15.00 -0.99 -11.04
N MET A 23 15.37 -1.65 -9.94
CA MET A 23 15.87 -1.02 -8.72
C MET A 23 17.33 -0.56 -8.79
N ASN A 24 18.10 -1.06 -9.75
CA ASN A 24 19.52 -0.72 -9.90
C ASN A 24 19.76 0.48 -10.85
N PHE A 25 18.70 1.06 -11.43
CA PHE A 25 18.84 2.26 -12.24
C PHE A 25 19.34 3.46 -11.40
N LYS A 26 20.35 4.15 -11.93
CA LYS A 26 20.99 5.30 -11.27
C LYS A 26 20.04 6.49 -11.12
N SER A 27 19.11 6.66 -12.04
CA SER A 27 18.17 7.79 -12.06
C SER A 27 16.72 7.30 -11.93
N PRO A 28 15.96 7.82 -10.93
CA PRO A 28 14.54 7.51 -10.76
C PRO A 28 13.62 8.29 -11.71
N THR A 29 14.13 9.26 -12.49
CA THR A 29 13.32 10.21 -13.28
C THR A 29 12.44 9.55 -14.35
N PHE A 30 12.81 8.35 -14.82
CA PHE A 30 11.95 7.57 -15.71
C PHE A 30 10.69 7.09 -14.97
N PHE A 31 10.85 6.55 -13.75
CA PHE A 31 9.78 5.98 -12.95
C PHE A 31 8.82 7.04 -12.39
N THR A 32 9.29 8.26 -12.15
CA THR A 32 8.42 9.35 -11.69
C THR A 32 7.34 9.71 -12.72
N LYS A 33 7.61 9.53 -14.03
CA LYS A 33 6.61 9.74 -15.10
C LYS A 33 5.48 8.70 -15.04
N PHE A 34 5.78 7.48 -14.61
CA PHE A 34 4.80 6.41 -14.47
C PHE A 34 4.01 6.46 -13.15
N ASN A 35 4.32 7.42 -12.27
CA ASN A 35 3.61 7.58 -11.01
C ASN A 35 2.14 7.99 -11.21
N VAL A 36 1.79 8.52 -12.39
CA VAL A 36 0.39 8.78 -12.78
C VAL A 36 -0.48 7.51 -12.75
N LEU A 37 0.12 6.32 -12.97
CA LEU A 37 -0.57 5.04 -12.84
C LEU A 37 -1.07 4.78 -11.41
N GLY A 38 -0.38 5.33 -10.41
CA GLY A 38 -0.83 5.28 -9.02
C GLY A 38 -2.13 6.06 -8.82
N THR A 39 -2.26 7.24 -9.44
CA THR A 39 -3.51 8.02 -9.38
C THR A 39 -4.69 7.27 -10.00
N PHE A 40 -4.49 6.66 -11.17
CA PHE A 40 -5.52 5.82 -11.79
C PHE A 40 -5.89 4.62 -10.92
N SER A 41 -4.91 4.00 -10.27
CA SER A 41 -5.15 2.85 -9.38
C SER A 41 -6.00 3.23 -8.17
N VAL A 42 -5.70 4.36 -7.50
CA VAL A 42 -6.49 4.84 -6.36
C VAL A 42 -7.91 5.23 -6.79
N PHE A 43 -8.04 5.94 -7.91
CA PHE A 43 -9.36 6.30 -8.45
C PHE A 43 -10.19 5.06 -8.79
N TYR A 44 -9.57 4.06 -9.42
CA TYR A 44 -10.23 2.79 -9.70
C TYR A 44 -10.71 2.10 -8.41
N LEU A 45 -9.89 2.10 -7.34
CA LEU A 45 -10.29 1.54 -6.05
C LEU A 45 -11.49 2.25 -5.43
N LEU A 46 -11.57 3.59 -5.53
CA LEU A 46 -12.72 4.35 -5.04
C LEU A 46 -14.01 3.97 -5.78
N VAL A 47 -13.95 3.90 -7.12
CA VAL A 47 -15.09 3.48 -7.94
C VAL A 47 -15.46 2.02 -7.66
N PHE A 48 -14.45 1.15 -7.51
CA PHE A 48 -14.63 -0.26 -7.20
C PHE A 48 -15.38 -0.47 -5.88
N THR A 49 -14.96 0.17 -4.78
CA THR A 49 -15.63 -0.01 -3.49
C THR A 49 -17.02 0.59 -3.47
N ALA A 50 -17.24 1.71 -4.17
CA ALA A 50 -18.58 2.27 -4.36
C ALA A 50 -19.49 1.31 -5.12
N ALA A 51 -19.04 0.77 -6.26
CA ALA A 51 -19.79 -0.20 -7.04
C ALA A 51 -20.13 -1.46 -6.24
N LYS A 52 -19.19 -1.96 -5.42
CA LYS A 52 -19.44 -3.11 -4.55
C LYS A 52 -20.41 -2.82 -3.41
N LEU A 53 -20.44 -1.59 -2.87
CA LEU A 53 -21.48 -1.20 -1.92
C LEU A 53 -22.88 -1.17 -2.59
N PHE A 54 -22.98 -0.66 -3.83
CA PHE A 54 -24.24 -0.69 -4.57
C PHE A 54 -24.71 -2.11 -4.91
N GLU A 55 -23.78 -3.01 -5.26
CA GLU A 55 -24.08 -4.41 -5.58
C GLU A 55 -24.50 -5.21 -4.33
N CYS A 56 -23.79 -5.04 -3.22
CA CYS A 56 -24.03 -5.80 -1.99
C CYS A 56 -25.09 -5.19 -1.06
N GLY A 57 -25.44 -3.91 -1.25
CA GLY A 57 -26.33 -3.17 -0.36
C GLY A 57 -25.69 -2.74 0.96
N PHE A 58 -26.44 -1.99 1.76
CA PHE A 58 -25.99 -1.52 3.07
C PHE A 58 -26.30 -2.56 4.14
N ASN A 59 -25.26 -3.24 4.63
CA ASN A 59 -25.33 -4.37 5.53
C ASN A 59 -24.67 -4.03 6.87
N MET A 60 -25.29 -3.17 7.69
CA MET A 60 -24.79 -2.84 9.04
C MET A 60 -25.91 -2.85 10.08
N ASP A 61 -25.72 -3.61 11.13
CA ASP A 61 -26.57 -3.63 12.32
C ASP A 61 -25.72 -3.31 13.55
N PHE A 62 -26.19 -2.40 14.41
CA PHE A 62 -25.50 -2.01 15.64
C PHE A 62 -26.20 -2.51 16.90
N THR A 63 -27.40 -3.07 16.75
CA THR A 63 -28.30 -3.41 17.86
C THR A 63 -28.26 -4.90 18.12
N ASP A 64 -28.44 -5.71 17.07
CA ASP A 64 -28.49 -7.16 17.21
C ASP A 64 -27.09 -7.79 17.19
N ARG A 65 -26.67 -8.30 18.35
CA ARG A 65 -25.35 -8.93 18.54
C ARG A 65 -25.23 -10.31 17.88
N GLU A 66 -26.35 -10.98 17.63
CA GLU A 66 -26.38 -12.32 17.03
C GLU A 66 -26.51 -12.25 15.50
N SER A 67 -26.92 -11.11 14.97
CA SER A 67 -26.97 -10.84 13.54
C SER A 67 -25.61 -11.07 12.87
N ILE A 68 -25.62 -11.76 11.74
CA ILE A 68 -24.46 -11.83 10.83
C ILE A 68 -24.00 -10.43 10.41
N HIS A 69 -24.92 -9.45 10.46
CA HIS A 69 -24.69 -8.06 10.12
C HIS A 69 -24.29 -7.16 11.33
N TYR A 70 -23.98 -7.75 12.49
CA TYR A 70 -23.48 -6.99 13.63
C TYR A 70 -22.13 -6.28 13.40
N ALA A 71 -22.11 -4.97 13.60
CA ALA A 71 -20.97 -4.08 13.58
C ALA A 71 -20.64 -3.64 15.01
N LYS A 72 -19.58 -4.22 15.59
CA LYS A 72 -19.17 -3.91 16.96
C LYS A 72 -18.65 -2.46 17.04
N PRO A 73 -19.29 -1.55 17.81
CA PRO A 73 -18.88 -0.14 17.85
C PRO A 73 -17.48 0.07 18.46
N PHE A 74 -17.07 -0.80 19.39
CA PHE A 74 -15.78 -0.68 20.07
C PHE A 74 -15.04 -2.02 20.18
N SER A 75 -13.72 -2.00 19.97
CA SER A 75 -12.87 -3.18 20.05
C SER A 75 -11.53 -2.86 20.70
N TRP A 76 -11.07 -3.74 21.59
CA TRP A 76 -9.73 -3.68 22.19
C TRP A 76 -8.58 -3.81 21.18
N LYS A 77 -8.90 -4.20 19.93
CA LYS A 77 -7.94 -4.23 18.82
C LYS A 77 -7.70 -2.84 18.19
N PHE A 78 -8.23 -1.76 18.77
CA PHE A 78 -8.01 -0.39 18.28
C PHE A 78 -6.52 0.00 18.12
N PRO A 79 -5.55 -0.49 18.92
CA PRO A 79 -4.14 -0.11 18.73
C PRO A 79 -3.56 -0.59 17.39
N ALA A 80 -4.08 -1.70 16.86
CA ALA A 80 -3.69 -2.18 15.53
C ALA A 80 -4.13 -1.22 14.42
N LEU A 81 -5.30 -0.58 14.57
CA LEU A 81 -5.77 0.44 13.63
C LEU A 81 -4.87 1.67 13.72
N THR A 82 -4.54 2.14 14.93
CA THR A 82 -3.69 3.33 15.10
C THR A 82 -2.30 3.13 14.51
N GLY A 83 -1.66 1.96 14.70
CA GLY A 83 -0.35 1.64 14.10
C GLY A 83 -0.40 1.65 12.57
N THR A 84 -1.43 1.03 11.99
CA THR A 84 -1.65 1.05 10.53
C THR A 84 -1.83 2.48 10.01
N MET A 85 -2.59 3.32 10.72
CA MET A 85 -2.81 4.72 10.34
C MET A 85 -1.54 5.57 10.43
N THR A 86 -0.63 5.28 11.37
CA THR A 86 0.68 5.96 11.46
C THR A 86 1.48 5.78 10.18
N LEU A 87 1.51 4.56 9.63
CA LEU A 87 2.18 4.29 8.35
C LEU A 87 1.43 4.89 7.16
N SER A 88 0.09 4.88 7.18
CA SER A 88 -0.73 5.49 6.12
C SER A 88 -0.53 7.01 5.97
N TYR A 89 -0.15 7.70 7.04
CA TYR A 89 0.14 9.15 7.07
C TYR A 89 1.65 9.45 7.09
N PHE A 90 2.47 8.55 6.56
CA PHE A 90 3.92 8.69 6.59
C PHE A 90 4.48 9.51 5.42
N ILE A 91 4.38 10.84 5.51
CA ILE A 91 5.05 11.77 4.58
C ILE A 91 6.04 12.73 5.27
N HIS A 92 6.14 12.65 6.59
CA HIS A 92 6.93 13.54 7.45
C HIS A 92 8.39 13.72 6.99
N ASN A 93 9.02 12.64 6.50
CA ASN A 93 10.42 12.68 6.06
C ASN A 93 10.65 13.41 4.73
N ALA A 94 9.60 13.55 3.90
CA ALA A 94 9.69 14.15 2.57
C ALA A 94 8.95 15.49 2.46
N VAL A 95 8.10 15.82 3.44
CA VAL A 95 7.20 16.99 3.37
C VAL A 95 7.96 18.30 3.18
N VAL A 96 9.08 18.50 3.87
CA VAL A 96 9.89 19.74 3.75
C VAL A 96 10.46 19.88 2.34
N THR A 97 10.99 18.79 1.76
CA THR A 97 11.54 18.80 0.41
C THR A 97 10.45 19.04 -0.64
N ILE A 98 9.24 18.51 -0.43
CA ILE A 98 8.09 18.72 -1.32
C ILE A 98 7.63 20.20 -1.26
N LEU A 99 7.45 20.75 -0.05
CA LEU A 99 6.94 22.11 0.15
C LEU A 99 7.93 23.20 -0.30
N ARG A 100 9.24 22.92 -0.33
CA ARG A 100 10.26 23.84 -0.86
C ARG A 100 10.08 24.18 -2.34
N ASN A 101 9.41 23.33 -3.11
CA ASN A 101 9.19 23.52 -4.54
C ASN A 101 7.85 24.19 -4.86
N GLN A 102 7.12 24.70 -3.86
CA GLN A 102 5.85 25.41 -4.09
C GLN A 102 6.10 26.80 -4.67
N ASN A 103 5.25 27.20 -5.63
CA ASN A 103 5.28 28.55 -6.20
C ASN A 103 4.86 29.62 -5.17
N HIS A 104 3.98 29.25 -4.23
CA HIS A 104 3.39 30.15 -3.21
C HIS A 104 3.62 29.61 -1.79
N PRO A 105 4.83 29.76 -1.23
CA PRO A 105 5.20 29.14 0.06
C PRO A 105 4.38 29.64 1.27
N GLU A 106 3.80 30.83 1.18
CA GLU A 106 2.87 31.41 2.17
C GLU A 106 1.63 30.53 2.44
N HIS A 107 1.23 29.70 1.48
CA HIS A 107 0.07 28.81 1.61
C HIS A 107 0.42 27.38 2.03
N ASN A 108 1.70 27.08 2.32
CA ASN A 108 2.17 25.72 2.60
C ASN A 108 1.37 24.99 3.69
N THR A 109 1.03 25.68 4.79
CA THR A 109 0.24 25.09 5.89
C THR A 109 -1.17 24.71 5.44
N ARG A 110 -1.82 25.59 4.65
CA ARG A 110 -3.16 25.35 4.10
C ARG A 110 -3.13 24.15 3.16
N ASP A 111 -2.18 24.14 2.23
CA ASP A 111 -2.11 23.12 1.18
C ASP A 111 -1.77 21.74 1.77
N LEU A 112 -0.90 21.71 2.79
CA LEU A 112 -0.62 20.49 3.55
C LEU A 112 -1.85 19.98 4.31
N ALA A 113 -2.59 20.87 4.99
CA ALA A 113 -3.81 20.50 5.71
C ALA A 113 -4.90 19.95 4.77
N ILE A 114 -5.11 20.58 3.61
CA ILE A 114 -6.02 20.09 2.58
C ILE A 114 -5.57 18.71 2.08
N GLY A 115 -4.27 18.52 1.84
CA GLY A 115 -3.72 17.23 1.41
C GLY A 115 -4.01 16.10 2.41
N TYR A 116 -3.78 16.33 3.71
CA TYR A 116 -4.11 15.36 4.75
C TYR A 116 -5.62 15.11 4.87
N LEU A 117 -6.45 16.16 4.76
CA LEU A 117 -7.90 16.02 4.80
C LEU A 117 -8.42 15.17 3.64
N LEU A 118 -7.94 15.42 2.41
CA LEU A 118 -8.33 14.64 1.24
C LEU A 118 -7.91 13.17 1.36
N ALA A 119 -6.70 12.91 1.87
CA ALA A 119 -6.25 11.55 2.16
C ALA A 119 -7.14 10.86 3.21
N ALA A 120 -7.51 11.57 4.28
CA ALA A 120 -8.42 11.07 5.31
C ALA A 120 -9.79 10.72 4.75
N VAL A 121 -10.36 11.58 3.92
CA VAL A 121 -11.64 11.33 3.24
C VAL A 121 -11.55 10.07 2.37
N CYS A 122 -10.47 9.88 1.62
CA CYS A 122 -10.29 8.68 0.80
C CYS A 122 -10.22 7.41 1.65
N TYR A 123 -9.45 7.42 2.74
CA TYR A 123 -9.33 6.26 3.63
C TYR A 123 -10.65 5.94 4.33
N ILE A 124 -11.35 6.96 4.83
CA ILE A 124 -12.68 6.79 5.45
C ILE A 124 -13.67 6.25 4.42
N PHE A 125 -13.68 6.80 3.20
CA PHE A 125 -14.59 6.37 2.15
C PHE A 125 -14.39 4.89 1.80
N ILE A 126 -13.16 4.46 1.49
CA ILE A 126 -12.87 3.06 1.17
C ILE A 126 -13.19 2.15 2.37
N GLY A 127 -12.72 2.52 3.57
CA GLY A 127 -12.92 1.72 4.78
C GLY A 127 -14.40 1.57 5.13
N PHE A 128 -15.16 2.67 5.11
CA PHE A 128 -16.58 2.68 5.43
C PHE A 128 -17.40 1.94 4.37
N THR A 129 -17.23 2.26 3.08
CA THR A 129 -18.04 1.65 2.01
C THR A 129 -17.83 0.14 1.94
N PHE A 130 -16.58 -0.33 2.07
CA PHE A 130 -16.29 -1.76 2.12
C PHE A 130 -16.84 -2.43 3.38
N TYR A 131 -16.67 -1.81 4.56
CA TYR A 131 -17.17 -2.36 5.82
C TYR A 131 -18.71 -2.42 5.86
N ALA A 132 -19.37 -1.38 5.34
CA ALA A 132 -20.82 -1.28 5.26
C ALA A 132 -21.43 -2.24 4.25
N GLY A 133 -20.76 -2.47 3.11
CA GLY A 133 -21.22 -3.39 2.08
C GLY A 133 -20.94 -4.87 2.37
N PHE A 134 -20.25 -5.20 3.46
CA PHE A 134 -19.75 -6.55 3.69
C PHE A 134 -20.91 -7.53 4.04
N PRO A 135 -21.12 -8.61 3.27
CA PRO A 135 -22.32 -9.44 3.38
C PRO A 135 -22.27 -10.51 4.48
N VAL A 136 -21.12 -10.70 5.12
CA VAL A 136 -20.91 -11.78 6.12
C VAL A 136 -20.28 -11.24 7.41
N PHE A 137 -19.88 -12.13 8.32
CA PHE A 137 -19.24 -11.75 9.59
C PHE A 137 -17.98 -10.91 9.40
N ARG A 138 -17.84 -9.82 10.16
CA ARG A 138 -16.72 -8.85 10.03
C ARG A 138 -15.38 -9.45 10.46
N SER A 139 -15.39 -10.55 11.19
CA SER A 139 -14.20 -11.34 11.50
C SER A 139 -13.55 -11.96 10.27
N CYS A 140 -14.29 -12.12 9.16
CA CYS A 140 -13.78 -12.67 7.91
C CYS A 140 -13.06 -11.64 7.04
N ILE A 141 -13.09 -10.34 7.39
CA ILE A 141 -12.40 -9.30 6.63
C ILE A 141 -10.89 -9.53 6.69
N SER A 142 -10.33 -9.91 5.55
CA SER A 142 -8.87 -10.03 5.37
C SER A 142 -8.18 -8.65 5.41
N ASP A 143 -6.94 -8.60 5.93
CA ASP A 143 -6.14 -7.36 6.01
C ASP A 143 -5.99 -6.65 4.65
N ASN A 144 -5.74 -7.43 3.59
CA ASN A 144 -5.92 -6.97 2.23
C ASN A 144 -7.36 -7.24 1.82
N PHE A 145 -8.17 -6.18 1.73
CA PHE A 145 -9.60 -6.33 1.47
C PHE A 145 -9.89 -6.98 0.10
N LEU A 146 -8.98 -6.83 -0.88
CA LEU A 146 -9.11 -7.49 -2.18
C LEU A 146 -9.04 -9.01 -2.07
N ASN A 147 -8.45 -9.58 -1.01
CA ASN A 147 -8.42 -11.03 -0.80
C ASN A 147 -9.79 -11.61 -0.43
N ASN A 148 -10.78 -10.79 -0.06
CA ASN A 148 -12.14 -11.24 0.20
C ASN A 148 -12.93 -11.50 -1.10
N PHE A 149 -12.38 -11.13 -2.27
CA PHE A 149 -12.99 -11.37 -3.57
C PHE A 149 -12.37 -12.57 -4.27
N GLY A 150 -13.22 -13.42 -4.85
CA GLY A 150 -12.81 -14.58 -5.63
C GLY A 150 -12.04 -14.19 -6.90
N PRO A 151 -11.24 -15.11 -7.46
CA PRO A 151 -10.47 -14.86 -8.69
C PRO A 151 -11.34 -14.66 -9.94
N GLY A 152 -12.63 -15.01 -9.89
CA GLY A 152 -13.57 -14.80 -10.99
C GLY A 152 -14.16 -13.39 -11.06
N ASP A 153 -13.97 -12.54 -10.03
CA ASP A 153 -14.47 -11.16 -10.07
C ASP A 153 -13.55 -10.30 -10.94
N ILE A 154 -14.08 -9.86 -12.09
CA ILE A 154 -13.35 -9.10 -13.10
C ILE A 154 -12.89 -7.75 -12.53
N LEU A 155 -13.75 -7.12 -11.72
CA LEU A 155 -13.47 -5.83 -11.09
C LEU A 155 -12.31 -5.94 -10.08
N SER A 156 -12.35 -6.91 -9.17
CA SER A 156 -11.24 -7.14 -8.23
C SER A 156 -9.95 -7.53 -8.95
N SER A 157 -10.04 -8.34 -10.00
CA SER A 157 -8.88 -8.73 -10.81
C SER A 157 -8.23 -7.54 -11.52
N THR A 158 -9.05 -6.61 -12.03
CA THR A 158 -8.59 -5.36 -12.65
C THR A 158 -7.95 -4.43 -11.61
N ALA A 159 -8.55 -4.29 -10.41
CA ALA A 159 -7.94 -3.55 -9.30
C ALA A 159 -6.54 -4.09 -8.96
N ARG A 160 -6.40 -5.41 -8.85
CA ARG A 160 -5.11 -6.07 -8.57
C ARG A 160 -4.08 -5.81 -9.66
N LEU A 161 -4.49 -5.76 -10.93
CA LEU A 161 -3.60 -5.45 -12.04
C LEU A 161 -3.10 -4.01 -11.99
N PHE A 162 -3.99 -3.04 -11.76
CA PHE A 162 -3.59 -1.63 -11.59
C PHE A 162 -2.63 -1.44 -10.41
N LEU A 163 -2.96 -2.04 -9.26
CA LEU A 163 -2.09 -2.03 -8.09
C LEU A 163 -0.73 -2.68 -8.36
N LEU A 164 -0.68 -3.77 -9.13
CA LEU A 164 0.57 -4.41 -9.50
C LEU A 164 1.45 -3.46 -10.32
N PHE A 165 0.90 -2.79 -11.33
CA PHE A 165 1.63 -1.81 -12.12
C PHE A 165 2.10 -0.63 -11.28
N GLN A 166 1.25 -0.10 -10.40
CA GLN A 166 1.63 0.95 -9.45
C GLN A 166 2.80 0.50 -8.56
N MET A 167 2.74 -0.70 -7.98
CA MET A 167 3.79 -1.17 -7.06
C MET A 167 5.12 -1.40 -7.78
N ILE A 168 5.10 -1.89 -9.03
CA ILE A 168 6.31 -2.05 -9.85
C ILE A 168 6.98 -0.69 -10.14
N THR A 169 6.20 0.39 -10.30
CA THR A 169 6.76 1.72 -10.61
C THR A 169 7.18 2.50 -9.37
N VAL A 170 6.52 2.28 -8.23
CA VAL A 170 6.83 2.95 -6.95
C VAL A 170 8.01 2.29 -6.22
N LEU A 171 8.15 0.97 -6.30
CA LEU A 171 9.21 0.23 -5.58
C LEU A 171 10.63 0.74 -5.90
N PRO A 172 11.03 1.00 -7.16
CA PRO A 172 12.34 1.59 -7.47
C PRO A 172 12.55 2.97 -6.86
N LEU A 173 11.51 3.81 -6.79
CA LEU A 173 11.57 5.15 -6.18
C LEU A 173 11.81 5.05 -4.68
N LEU A 174 11.07 4.18 -4.00
CA LEU A 174 11.22 3.95 -2.56
C LEU A 174 12.62 3.41 -2.23
N MET A 175 13.10 2.46 -3.03
CA MET A 175 14.43 1.86 -2.85
C MET A 175 15.55 2.86 -3.12
N PHE A 176 15.39 3.74 -4.11
CA PHE A 176 16.30 4.86 -4.31
C PHE A 176 16.37 5.79 -3.09
N LEU A 177 15.21 6.09 -2.48
CA LEU A 177 15.12 6.95 -1.30
C LEU A 177 15.76 6.30 -0.07
N ILE A 178 15.41 5.05 0.26
CA ILE A 178 15.98 4.29 1.38
C ILE A 178 17.50 4.20 1.24
N ARG A 179 17.97 3.83 0.04
CA ARG A 179 19.40 3.73 -0.24
C ARG A 179 20.13 5.05 -0.10
N SER A 180 19.57 6.15 -0.63
CA SER A 180 20.24 7.45 -0.53
C SER A 180 20.35 7.91 0.93
N GLN A 181 19.33 7.66 1.76
CA GLN A 181 19.37 7.95 3.19
C GLN A 181 20.37 7.06 3.95
N LEU A 182 20.36 5.74 3.73
CA LEU A 182 21.30 4.82 4.38
C LEU A 182 22.75 5.11 3.95
N CYS A 183 23.03 5.29 2.66
CA CYS A 183 24.38 5.59 2.19
C CYS A 183 24.88 6.94 2.72
N TYR A 184 24.01 7.96 2.79
CA TYR A 184 24.37 9.24 3.39
C TYR A 184 24.69 9.10 4.89
N ALA A 185 23.87 8.35 5.64
CA ALA A 185 24.07 8.15 7.08
C ALA A 185 25.35 7.37 7.41
N PHE A 186 25.67 6.31 6.67
CA PHE A 186 26.83 5.46 6.96
C PHE A 186 28.14 5.93 6.30
N LEU A 187 28.08 6.49 5.09
CA LEU A 187 29.27 6.79 4.27
C LEU A 187 29.44 8.27 3.95
N GLY A 188 28.51 9.14 4.37
CA GLY A 188 28.52 10.58 4.07
C GLY A 188 28.37 10.90 2.57
N LYS A 189 28.15 9.89 1.72
CA LYS A 189 28.04 10.01 0.26
C LYS A 189 26.75 9.36 -0.20
N THR A 190 26.00 10.05 -1.04
CA THR A 190 24.75 9.54 -1.61
C THR A 190 24.96 8.40 -2.62
N TRP A 191 26.16 8.30 -3.21
CA TRP A 191 26.52 7.22 -4.13
C TRP A 191 27.97 6.74 -3.89
N PRO A 192 28.16 5.71 -3.05
CA PRO A 192 29.50 5.21 -2.71
C PRO A 192 30.14 4.33 -3.81
N GLY A 193 29.34 3.76 -4.73
CA GLY A 193 29.80 2.91 -5.84
C GLY A 193 28.76 1.87 -6.28
N VAL A 194 28.85 1.34 -7.51
CA VAL A 194 27.85 0.40 -8.07
C VAL A 194 27.80 -0.92 -7.30
N GLY A 195 28.95 -1.47 -6.91
CA GLY A 195 29.03 -2.76 -6.19
C GLY A 195 28.36 -2.72 -4.81
N LEU A 196 28.65 -1.70 -4.00
CA LEU A 196 28.05 -1.56 -2.67
C LEU A 196 26.53 -1.31 -2.75
N VAL A 197 26.09 -0.54 -3.74
CA VAL A 197 24.68 -0.29 -4.03
C VAL A 197 23.95 -1.59 -4.42
N MET A 198 24.53 -2.39 -5.32
CA MET A 198 23.96 -3.67 -5.73
C MET A 198 23.88 -4.64 -4.55
N LEU A 199 24.91 -4.69 -3.70
CA LEU A 199 24.93 -5.53 -2.51
C LEU A 199 23.81 -5.15 -1.53
N MET A 200 23.62 -3.85 -1.26
CA MET A 200 22.55 -3.36 -0.40
C MET A 200 21.16 -3.67 -0.97
N ASN A 201 20.95 -3.41 -2.27
CA ASN A 201 19.68 -3.71 -2.94
C ASN A 201 19.37 -5.21 -2.92
N CYS A 202 20.39 -6.06 -3.12
CA CYS A 202 20.26 -7.51 -3.03
C CYS A 202 19.84 -7.94 -1.62
N GLY A 203 20.52 -7.44 -0.57
CA GLY A 203 20.16 -7.72 0.82
C GLY A 203 18.71 -7.34 1.16
N ILE A 204 18.27 -6.15 0.74
CA ILE A 204 16.91 -5.68 0.99
C ILE A 204 15.87 -6.54 0.27
N ILE A 205 16.11 -6.91 -0.99
CA ILE A 205 15.20 -7.82 -1.73
C ILE A 205 15.17 -9.20 -1.09
N CYS A 206 16.31 -9.75 -0.68
CA CYS A 206 16.36 -11.06 -0.03
C CYS A 206 15.52 -11.07 1.25
N ILE A 207 15.62 -10.02 2.06
CA ILE A 207 14.78 -9.86 3.26
C ILE A 207 13.30 -9.76 2.87
N ALA A 208 12.95 -8.93 1.88
CA ALA A 208 11.58 -8.76 1.43
C ALA A 208 10.97 -10.08 0.89
N VAL A 209 11.73 -10.83 0.11
CA VAL A 209 11.31 -12.15 -0.42
C VAL A 209 11.17 -13.16 0.71
N ALA A 210 12.10 -13.19 1.67
CA ALA A 210 12.01 -14.08 2.83
C ALA A 210 10.75 -13.79 3.65
N VAL A 211 10.46 -12.52 3.95
CA VAL A 211 9.23 -12.12 4.64
C VAL A 211 7.99 -12.53 3.84
N ALA A 212 7.99 -12.32 2.52
CA ALA A 212 6.87 -12.70 1.67
C ALA A 212 6.61 -14.22 1.62
N ILE A 213 7.65 -15.05 1.76
CA ILE A 213 7.54 -16.52 1.74
C ILE A 213 7.15 -17.04 3.13
N PHE A 214 7.83 -16.59 4.18
CA PHE A 214 7.70 -17.16 5.52
C PHE A 214 6.62 -16.50 6.38
N TYR A 215 6.31 -15.21 6.15
CA TYR A 215 5.36 -14.45 6.96
C TYR A 215 4.50 -13.46 6.13
N PRO A 216 3.59 -13.95 5.25
CA PRO A 216 2.80 -13.10 4.34
C PRO A 216 1.58 -12.44 5.02
N ASN A 217 1.72 -11.94 6.26
CA ASN A 217 0.66 -11.27 7.00
C ASN A 217 0.81 -9.74 6.90
N VAL A 218 0.14 -9.14 5.92
CA VAL A 218 0.23 -7.70 5.64
C VAL A 218 -0.15 -6.86 6.86
N GLY A 219 -1.26 -7.18 7.54
CA GLY A 219 -1.68 -6.41 8.71
C GLY A 219 -0.63 -6.42 9.82
N SER A 220 -0.04 -7.57 10.14
CA SER A 220 1.01 -7.64 11.17
C SER A 220 2.28 -6.88 10.83
N ILE A 221 2.60 -6.69 9.54
CA ILE A 221 3.78 -5.93 9.10
C ILE A 221 3.52 -4.42 9.15
N LEU A 222 2.27 -4.00 8.89
CA LEU A 222 1.89 -2.58 8.86
C LEU A 222 1.60 -1.98 10.24
N ARG A 223 1.28 -2.81 11.23
CA ARG A 223 0.85 -2.40 12.58
C ARG A 223 2.01 -2.07 13.51
#